data_AF-A0A1Y2DCQ1-F1
#
_entry.id   AF-A0A1Y2DCQ1-F1
#
_cell.length_a   1.000
_cell.length_b   1.000
_cell.length_c   1.000
_cell.angle_alpha   90.00
_cell.angle_beta   90.00
_cell.angle_gamma   90.00
#
_symmetry.space_group_name_H-M   'P 1'
#
loop_
_entity.id
_entity.type
_entity.pdbx_description
1 polymer ?
#
loop_
_entity_poly.entity_id
_entity_poly.type
_entity_poly.pdbx_seq_one_letter_code
_entity_poly.pdbx_strand_id
1 'polypeptide(L)' 'LFCGRRMFLGSVIIASKYLYDKTYSNSVWAKILSLDIKEVNNIQMDFLDALNYDLYVS' A
#
# COMPACT_ATOMS: atom_id res chain seq x y z
N LEU A 1 11.93 8.71 -11.24
CA LEU A 1 10.54 9.14 -11.56
C LEU A 1 9.71 8.06 -12.30
N PHE A 2 9.98 6.76 -12.12
CA PHE A 2 9.12 5.67 -12.62
C PHE A 2 8.09 5.24 -11.55
N CYS A 3 7.63 6.18 -10.71
CA CYS A 3 6.90 5.88 -9.48
C CYS A 3 5.37 5.87 -9.63
N GLY A 4 4.82 6.10 -10.83
CA GLY A 4 3.36 6.09 -11.03
C GLY A 4 2.72 4.73 -10.76
N ARG A 5 3.32 3.64 -11.27
CA ARG A 5 2.85 2.27 -11.01
C ARG A 5 2.90 1.93 -9.52
N ARG A 6 3.99 2.34 -8.85
CA ARG A 6 4.19 2.08 -7.41
C ARG A 6 3.19 2.85 -6.56
N MET A 7 2.97 4.14 -6.85
CA MET A 7 2.03 4.97 -6.11
C MET A 7 0.57 4.50 -6.28
N PHE A 8 0.20 4.08 -7.50
CA PHE A 8 -1.11 3.48 -7.75
C PHE A 8 -1.32 2.16 -7.00
N LEU A 9 -0.30 1.30 -6.97
CA LEU A 9 -0.34 0.07 -6.17
C LEU A 9 -0.43 0.39 -4.67
N GLY A 10 0.35 1.35 -4.18
CA GLY A 10 0.29 1.83 -2.80
C GLY A 10 -1.11 2.30 -2.40
N SER A 11 -1.73 3.15 -3.21
CA SER A 11 -3.08 3.64 -2.95
C SER A 11 -4.13 2.52 -2.94
N VAL A 12 -4.03 1.53 -3.83
CA VAL A 12 -4.96 0.39 -3.86
C VAL A 12 -4.76 -0.52 -2.65
N ILE A 13 -3.51 -0.79 -2.24
CA ILE A 13 -3.21 -1.62 -1.07
C ILE A 13 -3.72 -0.95 0.20
N ILE A 14 -3.46 0.35 0.37
CA ILE A 14 -3.93 1.12 1.53
C ILE A 14 -5.46 1.21 1.53
N ALA A 15 -6.10 1.53 0.40
CA ALA A 15 -7.57 1.55 0.30
C ALA A 15 -8.19 0.19 0.64
N SER A 16 -7.57 -0.90 0.19
CA SER A 16 -8.04 -2.26 0.50
C SER A 16 -7.85 -2.61 1.98
N LYS A 17 -6.75 -2.16 2.61
CA LYS A 17 -6.52 -2.29 4.06
C LYS A 17 -7.48 -1.44 4.89
N TYR A 18 -7.87 -0.27 4.38
CA TYR A 18 -8.83 0.63 5.03
C TYR A 18 -10.26 0.08 4.98
N LEU A 19 -10.64 -0.57 3.88
CA LEU A 19 -12.00 -1.10 3.68
C LEU A 19 -12.23 -2.48 4.32
N TYR A 20 -11.18 -3.31 4.46
CA TYR A 20 -11.28 -4.67 5.00
C TYR A 20 -10.49 -4.83 6.31
N ASP A 21 -11.21 -4.85 7.43
CA ASP A 21 -10.72 -5.01 8.82
C ASP A 21 -9.87 -6.30 9.04
N LYS A 22 -10.04 -7.32 8.18
CA LYS A 22 -9.20 -8.53 8.17
C LYS A 22 -8.04 -8.36 7.20
N THR A 23 -6.96 -7.77 7.70
CA THR A 23 -5.73 -7.50 6.95
C THR A 23 -5.16 -8.74 6.26
N TYR A 24 -5.25 -8.79 4.93
CA TYR A 24 -4.39 -9.67 4.13
C TYR A 24 -2.93 -9.28 4.40
N SER A 25 -2.13 -10.23 4.88
CA SER A 25 -0.72 -10.00 5.21
C SER A 25 0.03 -9.38 4.02
N ASN A 26 1.04 -8.54 4.28
CA ASN A 26 1.89 -7.97 3.23
C ASN A 26 2.48 -9.04 2.30
N SER A 27 2.63 -10.28 2.79
CA SER A 27 3.02 -11.47 2.03
C SER A 27 1.98 -11.94 1.00
N VAL A 28 0.68 -11.78 1.26
CA VAL A 28 -0.38 -12.07 0.28
C VAL A 28 -0.39 -11.01 -0.81
N TRP A 29 -0.28 -9.73 -0.43
CA TRP A 29 -0.15 -8.62 -1.39
C TRP A 29 1.09 -8.73 -2.26
N ALA A 30 2.23 -9.07 -1.66
CA ALA A 30 3.46 -9.39 -2.39
C ALA A 30 3.25 -10.53 -3.40
N LYS A 31 2.52 -11.58 -3.03
CA LYS A 31 2.18 -12.69 -3.93
C LYS A 31 1.22 -12.30 -5.06
N ILE A 32 0.20 -11.49 -4.78
CA ILE A 32 -0.76 -10.98 -5.78
C ILE A 32 -0.06 -10.06 -6.77
N LEU A 33 0.79 -9.18 -6.27
CA LEU A 33 1.51 -8.20 -7.08
C LEU A 33 2.77 -8.78 -7.74
N SER A 34 3.15 -10.02 -7.40
CA SER A 34 4.42 -10.64 -7.78
C SER A 34 5.62 -9.74 -7.48
N LEU A 35 5.59 -9.07 -6.33
CA LEU A 35 6.61 -8.15 -5.84
C LEU A 35 7.21 -8.65 -4.53
N ASP A 36 8.39 -8.14 -4.17
CA ASP A 36 8.97 -8.45 -2.88
C ASP A 36 8.19 -7.76 -1.74
N ILE A 37 8.13 -8.42 -0.59
CA ILE A 37 7.46 -7.90 0.61
C ILE A 37 8.08 -6.56 1.03
N LYS A 38 9.40 -6.41 0.88
CA LYS A 38 10.10 -5.15 1.18
C LYS A 38 9.64 -4.02 0.27
N GLU A 39 9.41 -4.32 -1.01
CA GLU A 39 9.00 -3.33 -1.99
C GLU A 39 7.57 -2.87 -1.76
N VAL A 40 6.67 -3.80 -1.44
CA VAL A 40 5.30 -3.50 -1.00
C VAL A 40 5.30 -2.66 0.28
N ASN A 41 6.19 -2.94 1.22
CA ASN A 41 6.31 -2.17 2.45
C ASN A 41 6.81 -0.74 2.18
N ASN A 42 7.88 -0.59 1.37
CA ASN A 42 8.40 0.73 0.99
C ASN A 42 7.33 1.57 0.29
N ILE A 43 6.55 0.97 -0.62
CA ILE A 43 5.47 1.66 -1.33
C ILE A 43 4.37 2.13 -0.36
N GLN A 44 4.01 1.30 0.61
CA GLN A 44 3.03 1.69 1.63
C GLN A 44 3.55 2.82 2.51
N MET A 45 4.81 2.73 2.96
CA MET A 45 5.44 3.78 3.78
C MET A 45 5.56 5.09 3.00
N ASP A 46 6.06 5.05 1.75
CA ASP A 46 6.15 6.23 0.87
C ASP A 46 4.77 6.88 0.66
N PHE A 47 3.71 6.07 0.52
CA PHE A 47 2.35 6.56 0.33
C PHE A 47 1.73 7.10 1.64
N LEU A 48 2.00 6.46 2.78
CA LEU A 48 1.60 6.95 4.12
C LEU A 48 2.30 8.24 4.50
N ASP A 49 3.61 8.33 4.22
CA ASP A 49 4.41 9.54 4.40
C ASP A 49 3.89 10.66 3.48
N ALA A 50 3.53 10.34 2.22
CA ALA A 50 2.89 11.31 1.32
C ALA A 50 1.50 11.77 1.80
N LEU A 51 0.78 10.92 2.55
CA LEU A 51 -0.50 11.24 3.17
C LEU A 51 -0.37 11.85 4.56
N ASN A 52 0.86 12.01 5.11
CA ASN A 52 1.10 12.41 6.50
C ASN A 52 0.27 11.61 7.53
N TYR A 53 0.01 10.32 7.25
CA TYR A 53 -0.82 9.46 8.10
C TYR A 53 -2.25 9.99 8.34
N ASP A 54 -2.70 10.97 7.55
CA ASP A 54 -4.01 11.60 7.68
C ASP A 54 -5.07 10.76 6.94
N LEU A 55 -5.23 9.51 7.38
CA LEU A 55 -6.20 8.54 6.85
C LEU A 55 -7.63 8.79 7.35
N TYR A 56 -7.90 9.97 7.91
CA TYR A 56 -9.20 10.35 8.44
C TYR A 56 -10.06 10.94 7.33
N VAL A 57 -10.79 10.07 6.62
CA VAL A 57 -11.94 10.51 5.82
C VAL A 57 -13.15 10.52 6.76
N SER A 58 -13.53 11.71 7.22
CA SER A 58 -14.73 11.92 8.03
C SER A 58 -16.02 11.96 7.23
#